data_AF-D9SJ87-F1
#
_entry.id   AF-D9SJ87-F1
#
_cell.length_a   1.000
_cell.length_b   1.000
_cell.length_c   1.000
_cell.angle_alpha   90.00
_cell.angle_beta   90.00
_cell.angle_gamma   90.00
#
_symmetry.space_group_name_H-M   'P 1'
#
loop_
_entity.id
_entity.type
_entity.pdbx_description
1 polymer ?
#
loop_
_entity_poly.entity_id
_entity_poly.type
_entity_poly.pdbx_seq_one_letter_code
_entity_poly.pdbx_strand_id
1 'polypeptide(L)'
;MAHFPLQNTEMTGKTHKAQGYESAMAELEEIVADMEAGKLSLEDSLTAYKRGAELLTFCRARLEDAQQQVRVLEEGILKELPAGEA
;
A
#
# COMPACT_ATOMS: atom_id res chain seq x y z
N MET A 1 -1.82 -36.07 -25.78
CA MET A 1 -0.96 -36.00 -24.58
C MET A 1 -0.80 -34.54 -24.21
N ALA A 2 -1.28 -34.19 -23.02
CA ALA A 2 -1.22 -32.89 -22.32
C ALA A 2 -1.67 -31.62 -23.09
N HIS A 3 -2.98 -31.38 -23.08
CA HIS A 3 -3.53 -30.02 -23.10
C HIS A 3 -3.34 -29.46 -21.68
N PHE A 4 -2.53 -28.42 -21.51
CA PHE A 4 -2.29 -27.77 -20.22
C PHE A 4 -3.21 -26.55 -20.12
N PRO A 5 -4.29 -26.58 -19.33
CA PRO A 5 -5.14 -25.40 -19.16
C PRO A 5 -4.42 -24.43 -18.21
N LEU A 6 -4.11 -23.23 -18.71
CA LEU A 6 -3.72 -22.10 -17.87
C LEU A 6 -4.99 -21.60 -17.15
N GLN A 7 -5.37 -22.27 -16.06
CA GLN A 7 -6.42 -21.80 -15.17
C GLN A 7 -5.83 -20.81 -14.15
N ASN A 8 -6.27 -19.56 -14.26
CA ASN A 8 -6.43 -18.56 -13.21
C ASN A 8 -5.33 -18.42 -12.14
N THR A 9 -4.58 -17.32 -12.26
CA THR A 9 -4.23 -16.51 -11.09
C THR A 9 -4.75 -15.09 -11.33
N GLU A 10 -6.09 -14.99 -11.36
CA GLU A 10 -6.76 -13.73 -11.02
C GLU A 10 -6.44 -13.44 -9.56
N MET A 11 -5.32 -12.78 -9.28
CA MET A 11 -5.19 -11.99 -8.06
C MET A 11 -6.08 -10.78 -8.26
N THR A 12 -7.36 -10.97 -7.93
CA THR A 12 -8.35 -9.91 -7.84
C THR A 12 -7.79 -8.82 -6.94
N GLY A 13 -7.28 -7.75 -7.55
CA GLY A 13 -7.14 -6.47 -6.88
C GLY A 13 -8.55 -6.04 -6.49
N LYS A 14 -8.99 -6.44 -5.29
CA LYS A 14 -10.20 -5.91 -4.69
C LYS A 14 -9.97 -4.42 -4.57
N THR A 15 -10.52 -3.67 -5.52
CA THR A 15 -10.68 -2.22 -5.46
C THR A 15 -11.61 -1.92 -4.29
N HIS A 16 -11.04 -1.90 -3.08
CA HIS A 16 -11.62 -1.19 -1.94
C HIS A 16 -11.38 0.30 -2.21
N LYS A 17 -12.20 0.86 -3.10
CA LYS A 17 -12.13 2.25 -3.56
C LYS A 17 -12.32 3.29 -2.43
N ALA A 18 -12.53 2.84 -1.20
CA ALA A 18 -12.73 3.69 -0.03
C ALA A 18 -11.70 3.46 1.11
N GLN A 19 -10.77 2.51 0.98
CA GLN A 19 -9.82 2.14 2.06
C GLN A 19 -8.44 1.67 1.55
N GLY A 20 -8.07 2.02 0.32
CA GLY A 20 -6.78 1.63 -0.27
C GLY A 20 -5.68 2.68 -0.04
N TYR A 21 -4.42 2.27 -0.23
CA TYR A 21 -3.25 3.17 -0.15
C TYR A 21 -3.43 4.43 -1.02
N GLU A 22 -3.82 4.26 -2.29
CA GLU A 22 -4.02 5.37 -3.23
C GLU A 22 -5.09 6.37 -2.76
N SER A 23 -6.19 5.85 -2.18
CA SER A 23 -7.25 6.71 -1.64
C SER A 23 -6.79 7.48 -0.42
N ALA A 24 -6.02 6.82 0.47
CA ALA A 24 -5.47 7.48 1.65
C ALA A 24 -4.41 8.52 1.29
N MET A 25 -3.65 8.28 0.22
CA MET A 25 -2.67 9.23 -0.28
C MET A 25 -3.33 10.45 -0.90
N ALA A 26 -4.35 10.26 -1.74
CA ALA A 26 -5.10 11.36 -2.34
C ALA A 26 -5.74 12.26 -1.27
N GLU A 27 -6.34 11.66 -0.24
CA GLU A 27 -6.91 12.43 0.88
C GLU A 27 -5.83 13.20 1.66
N LEU A 28 -4.66 12.60 1.86
CA LEU A 28 -3.54 13.27 2.54
C LEU A 28 -3.03 14.46 1.72
N GLU A 29 -2.95 14.34 0.40
CA GLU A 29 -2.56 15.43 -0.51
C GLU A 29 -3.56 16.59 -0.44
N GLU A 30 -4.86 16.30 -0.43
CA GLU A 30 -5.91 17.32 -0.26
C GLU A 30 -5.77 18.06 1.07
N ILE A 31 -5.58 17.32 2.16
CA ILE A 31 -5.37 17.91 3.50
C ILE A 31 -4.14 18.83 3.52
N VAL A 32 -3.03 18.39 2.93
CA VAL A 32 -1.82 19.22 2.85
C VAL A 32 -2.07 20.48 2.02
N ALA A 33 -2.75 20.36 0.88
CA ALA A 33 -3.08 21.50 0.04
C ALA A 33 -3.94 22.53 0.78
N ASP A 34 -4.93 22.09 1.56
CA ASP A 34 -5.77 22.96 2.37
C ASP A 34 -4.96 23.65 3.49
N MET A 35 -4.06 22.91 4.15
CA MET A 35 -3.14 23.45 5.16
C MET A 35 -2.22 24.52 4.58
N GLU A 36 -1.64 24.28 3.41
CA GLU A 36 -0.75 25.21 2.71
C GLU A 36 -1.48 26.44 2.18
N ALA A 37 -2.77 26.32 1.84
CA ALA A 37 -3.59 27.46 1.42
C ALA A 37 -3.78 28.49 2.53
N GLY A 38 -3.57 28.12 3.81
CA GLY A 38 -3.55 29.03 4.95
C GLY A 38 -4.90 29.67 5.30
N LYS A 39 -6.01 29.07 4.85
CA LYS A 39 -7.39 29.58 5.06
C LYS A 39 -8.14 28.86 6.18
N LEU A 40 -7.57 27.81 6.74
CA LEU A 40 -8.17 27.02 7.81
C LEU A 40 -8.20 27.81 9.11
N SER A 41 -9.28 27.66 9.88
CA SER A 41 -9.28 28.09 11.27
C SER A 41 -8.31 27.24 12.10
N LEU A 42 -8.04 27.65 13.34
CA LEU A 42 -7.20 26.85 14.25
C LEU A 42 -7.81 25.46 14.51
N GLU A 43 -9.13 25.39 14.72
CA GLU A 43 -9.84 24.14 14.99
C GLU A 43 -9.81 23.21 13.76
N ASP A 44 -10.00 23.78 12.56
CA ASP A 44 -9.91 23.01 11.32
C ASP A 44 -8.48 22.53 11.07
N SER A 45 -7.48 23.37 11.35
CA SER A 45 -6.06 23.01 11.22
C SER A 45 -5.68 21.84 12.14
N LEU A 46 -6.20 21.82 13.37
CA LEU A 46 -5.99 20.70 14.30
C LEU A 46 -6.69 19.42 13.83
N THR A 47 -7.86 19.55 13.21
CA THR A 47 -8.61 18.42 12.64
C THR A 47 -7.89 17.85 11.42
N ALA A 48 -7.48 18.71 10.49
CA ALA A 48 -6.65 18.38 9.33
C ALA A 48 -5.36 17.65 9.74
N TYR A 49 -4.64 18.18 10.74
CA TYR A 49 -3.43 17.54 11.26
C TYR A 49 -3.68 16.13 11.81
N LYS A 50 -4.71 15.95 12.64
CA LYS A 50 -5.06 14.64 13.20
C LYS A 50 -5.36 13.63 12.10
N ARG A 51 -6.18 14.03 11.13
CA ARG A 51 -6.53 13.18 10.00
C ARG A 51 -5.30 12.83 9.16
N GLY A 52 -4.46 13.81 8.85
CA GLY A 52 -3.20 13.58 8.15
C GLY A 52 -2.27 12.59 8.87
N ALA A 53 -2.18 12.67 10.21
CA ALA A 53 -1.39 11.73 11.01
C ALA A 53 -1.93 10.29 10.96
N GLU A 54 -3.25 10.11 10.97
CA GLU A 54 -3.90 8.81 10.78
C GLU A 54 -3.60 8.21 9.41
N LEU A 55 -3.74 9.03 8.35
CA LEU A 55 -3.47 8.63 6.98
C LEU A 55 -2.00 8.25 6.78
N LEU A 56 -1.06 9.03 7.32
CA LEU A 56 0.37 8.70 7.29
C LEU A 56 0.67 7.37 7.97
N THR A 57 0.05 7.10 9.11
CA THR A 57 0.21 5.84 9.84
C THR A 57 -0.31 4.67 9.01
N PHE A 58 -1.49 4.81 8.42
CA PHE A 58 -2.05 3.82 7.52
C PHE A 58 -1.15 3.54 6.30
N CYS A 59 -0.70 4.59 5.61
CA CYS A 59 0.15 4.47 4.43
C CYS A 59 1.46 3.73 4.73
N ARG A 60 2.11 4.04 5.85
CA ARG A 60 3.33 3.34 6.30
C ARG A 60 3.07 1.86 6.54
N ALA A 61 2.00 1.52 7.25
CA ALA A 61 1.65 0.13 7.52
C ALA A 61 1.40 -0.67 6.22
N ARG A 62 0.76 -0.06 5.22
CA ARG A 62 0.56 -0.70 3.90
C ARG A 62 1.86 -0.94 3.15
N LEU A 63 2.81 -0.01 3.23
CA LEU A 63 4.14 -0.18 2.63
C LEU A 63 4.97 -1.26 3.34
N GLU A 64 4.92 -1.31 4.67
CA GLU A 64 5.60 -2.35 5.46
C GLU A 64 5.06 -3.75 5.14
N ASP A 65 3.74 -3.91 5.03
CA ASP A 65 3.09 -5.15 4.61
C ASP A 65 3.55 -5.57 3.20
N ALA A 66 3.54 -4.64 2.24
CA ALA A 66 4.03 -4.92 0.88
C ALA A 66 5.50 -5.34 0.87
N GLN A 67 6.36 -4.65 1.63
CA GLN A 67 7.78 -5.01 1.74
C GLN A 67 7.98 -6.39 2.38
N GLN A 68 7.17 -6.75 3.38
CA GLN A 68 7.22 -8.08 3.99
C GLN A 68 6.82 -9.17 3.00
N GLN A 69 5.80 -8.93 2.19
CA GLN A 69 5.37 -9.89 1.16
C GLN A 69 6.47 -10.12 0.12
N VAL A 70 7.16 -9.06 -0.32
CA VAL A 70 8.30 -9.18 -1.23
C VAL A 70 9.42 -10.03 -0.61
N ARG A 71 9.80 -9.76 0.65
CA ARG A 71 10.85 -10.54 1.34
C ARG A 71 10.52 -12.03 1.40
N VAL A 72 9.29 -12.38 1.77
CA VAL A 72 8.87 -13.79 1.86
C VAL A 72 8.94 -14.49 0.49
N LEU A 73 8.58 -13.79 -0.58
CA LEU A 73 8.67 -14.33 -1.95
C LEU A 73 10.14 -14.54 -2.37
N GLU A 74 11.01 -13.58 -2.09
CA GLU A 74 12.45 -13.69 -2.38
C GLU A 74 13.11 -14.82 -1.61
N GLU A 75 12.79 -14.99 -0.33
CA GLU A 75 13.29 -16.10 0.51
C GLU A 75 12.81 -17.46 0.00
N GLY A 76 11.54 -17.55 -0.44
CA GLY A 76 10.98 -18.75 -1.05
C GLY A 76 11.71 -19.12 -2.35
N ILE A 77 11.91 -18.15 -3.24
CA ILE A 77 12.64 -18.32 -4.49
C ILE A 77 14.08 -18.76 -4.23
N LEU A 78 14.76 -18.15 -3.25
CA LEU A 78 16.15 -18.47 -2.92
C LEU A 78 16.32 -19.90 -2.41
N LYS A 79 15.33 -20.44 -1.69
CA LYS A 79 15.35 -21.82 -1.18
C LYS A 79 15.12 -22.87 -2.27
N GLU A 80 14.45 -22.52 -3.35
CA GLU A 80 14.12 -23.42 -4.46
C GLU A 80 15.21 -23.50 -5.54
N LEU A 81 16.19 -22.59 -5.51
CA LEU A 81 17.38 -22.69 -6.35
C LEU A 81 18.30 -23.79 -5.78
N PRO A 82 18.52 -24.92 -6.49
CA PRO A 82 19.52 -25.89 -6.06
C PRO A 82 20.86 -25.16 -6.04
N ALA A 83 21.48 -25.08 -4.86
CA ALA A 83 22.84 -24.59 -4.73
C ALA A 83 23.68 -25.42 -5.71
N GLY A 84 24.13 -24.77 -6.78
CA GLY A 84 24.83 -25.44 -7.88
C GLY A 84 25.96 -26.28 -7.31
N GLU A 85 25.86 -27.58 -7.48
CA GLU A 85 26.92 -28.54 -7.23
C GLU A 85 28.14 -28.10 -8.05
N ALA A 86 29.24 -27.82 -7.35
CA ALA A 86 30.56 -27.54 -7.90
C ALA A 86 31.47 -28.76 -7.67
#